data_AF-A0A4S4D203-F1
#
_entry.id   AF-A0A4S4D203-F1
#
_cell.length_a   1.000
_cell.length_b   1.000
_cell.length_c   1.000
_cell.angle_alpha   90.00
_cell.angle_beta   90.00
_cell.angle_gamma   90.00
#
_symmetry.space_group_name_H-M   'P 1'
#
loop_
_entity.id
_entity.type
_entity.pdbx_description
1 polymer ?
#
loop_
_entity_poly.entity_id
_entity_poly.type
_entity_poly.pdbx_seq_one_letter_code
_entity_poly.pdbx_strand_id
1 'polypeptide(L)'
;MVEKDGKLKVPIPQEYCAPLGDHASQLVSQIGVEDNMIKIQAEHCSQPGVVPITLEELSVKVLKPRSGYVKGLRLRRSFSVRTTSASTDSDYVRRLEMEIQEQKEKIQSQKEEIQAQKKEIQAQNKEIGKMNGSIDENFEITSSIMEFLKKQGFKGQFRGGGIP
;
A
#
# COMPACT_ATOMS: atom_id res chain seq x y z
N MET A 1 22.49 -33.86 -8.69
CA MET A 1 23.95 -33.71 -8.77
C MET A 1 24.28 -32.26 -8.43
N VAL A 2 24.87 -32.01 -7.25
CA VAL A 2 25.39 -30.69 -6.83
C VAL A 2 26.90 -30.88 -6.67
N GLU A 3 27.72 -30.04 -7.31
CA GLU A 3 29.18 -30.10 -7.15
C GLU A 3 29.57 -29.74 -5.71
N LYS A 4 30.66 -30.34 -5.21
CA LYS A 4 31.04 -30.36 -3.77
C LYS A 4 31.40 -29.00 -3.16
N ASP A 5 31.38 -27.94 -3.95
CA ASP A 5 31.62 -26.55 -3.59
C ASP A 5 30.32 -25.73 -3.42
N GLY A 6 29.15 -26.37 -3.49
CA GLY A 6 27.86 -25.73 -3.21
C GLY A 6 27.41 -24.70 -4.25
N LYS A 7 28.16 -24.54 -5.34
CA LYS A 7 27.78 -23.70 -6.49
C LYS A 7 26.88 -24.47 -7.43
N LEU A 8 25.62 -24.06 -7.49
CA LEU A 8 24.71 -24.39 -8.58
C LEU A 8 25.27 -23.80 -9.88
N LYS A 9 25.80 -24.64 -10.78
CA LYS A 9 25.99 -24.29 -12.21
C LYS A 9 24.62 -24.20 -12.88
N VAL A 10 23.83 -23.19 -12.49
CA VAL A 10 22.70 -22.76 -13.30
C VAL A 10 23.25 -21.63 -14.16
N PRO A 11 23.41 -21.82 -15.48
CA PRO A 11 23.74 -20.71 -16.36
C PRO A 11 22.65 -19.66 -16.19
N ILE A 12 23.02 -18.47 -15.71
CA ILE A 12 22.08 -17.35 -15.66
C ILE A 12 21.68 -17.07 -17.12
N PRO A 13 20.40 -17.20 -17.49
CA PRO A 13 19.96 -16.94 -18.85
C PRO A 13 20.35 -15.50 -19.23
N GLN A 14 20.89 -15.31 -20.45
CA GLN A 14 21.40 -14.01 -20.91
C GLN A 14 20.37 -12.89 -20.84
N GLU A 15 19.09 -13.25 -20.84
CA GLU A 15 17.91 -12.43 -20.62
C GLU A 15 17.93 -11.68 -19.27
N TYR A 16 18.63 -12.24 -18.26
CA TYR A 16 18.82 -11.65 -16.93
C TYR A 16 20.20 -11.02 -16.75
N CYS A 17 21.11 -11.17 -17.72
CA CYS A 17 22.37 -10.42 -17.79
C CYS A 17 22.14 -9.06 -18.46
N ALA A 18 21.21 -8.26 -17.94
CA ALA A 18 21.11 -6.87 -18.33
C ALA A 18 22.23 -6.07 -17.64
N PRO A 19 22.93 -5.16 -18.34
CA PRO A 19 23.83 -4.23 -17.67
C PRO A 19 23.01 -3.44 -16.64
N LEU A 20 23.42 -3.51 -15.38
CA LEU A 20 22.87 -2.71 -14.29
C LEU A 20 22.95 -1.25 -14.73
N GLY A 21 21.83 -0.68 -15.17
CA GLY A 21 21.76 0.69 -15.69
C GLY A 21 22.20 1.70 -14.63
N ASP A 22 22.42 2.94 -15.04
CA ASP A 22 22.96 4.02 -14.18
C ASP A 22 22.19 4.18 -12.86
N HIS A 23 20.89 3.88 -12.85
CA HIS A 23 20.05 3.85 -11.65
C HIS A 23 20.50 2.83 -10.59
N ALA A 24 20.93 1.63 -10.99
CA ALA A 24 21.45 0.62 -10.07
C ALA A 24 22.78 1.06 -9.47
N SER A 25 23.65 1.67 -10.27
CA SER A 25 24.92 2.27 -9.80
C SER A 25 24.68 3.40 -8.80
N GLN A 26 23.63 4.21 -9.00
CA GLN A 26 23.21 5.26 -8.08
C GLN A 26 22.70 4.69 -6.75
N LEU A 27 21.88 3.64 -6.78
CA LEU A 27 21.39 2.96 -5.57
C LEU A 27 22.53 2.30 -4.80
N VAL A 28 23.46 1.61 -5.48
CA VAL A 28 24.64 1.01 -4.84
C VAL A 28 25.53 2.09 -4.19
N SER A 29 25.68 3.24 -4.85
CA SER A 29 26.44 4.36 -4.29
C SER A 29 25.75 4.96 -3.07
N GLN A 30 24.42 5.07 -3.08
CA GLN A 30 23.64 5.60 -1.97
C GLN A 30 23.66 4.65 -0.76
N ILE A 31 23.46 3.35 -0.99
CA ILE A 31 23.55 2.30 0.03
C ILE A 31 24.97 2.28 0.63
N GLY A 32 26.02 2.36 -0.21
CA GLY A 32 27.40 2.39 0.25
C GLY A 32 27.76 3.63 1.09
N VAL A 33 27.06 4.75 0.93
CA VAL A 33 27.23 5.94 1.78
C VAL A 33 26.55 5.75 3.13
N GLU A 34 25.36 5.17 3.16
CA GLU A 34 24.60 4.90 4.39
C GLU A 34 25.31 3.85 5.28
N ASP A 35 25.84 2.78 4.71
CA ASP A 35 26.61 1.75 5.44
C ASP A 35 27.85 2.36 6.12
N ASN A 36 28.52 3.30 5.46
CA ASN A 36 29.66 4.02 6.02
C ASN A 36 29.27 4.97 7.15
N MET A 37 28.13 5.67 7.04
CA MET A 37 27.59 6.50 8.12
C MET A 37 27.33 5.68 9.39
N ILE A 38 26.65 4.54 9.22
CA ILE A 38 26.30 3.64 10.32
C ILE A 38 27.55 3.10 11.01
N LYS A 39 28.54 2.68 10.22
CA LYS A 39 29.82 2.19 10.75
C LYS A 39 30.58 3.24 11.56
N ILE A 40 30.70 4.46 11.03
CA ILE A 40 31.42 5.57 11.70
C ILE A 40 30.71 5.97 13.01
N GLN A 41 29.39 5.95 13.03
CA GLN A 41 28.62 6.24 14.24
C GLN A 41 28.79 5.12 15.28
N ALA A 42 28.74 3.85 14.88
CA ALA A 42 28.93 2.71 15.78
C ALA A 42 30.33 2.70 16.41
N GLU A 43 31.38 2.99 15.63
CA GLU A 43 32.75 3.09 16.13
C GLU A 43 32.90 4.23 17.17
N HIS A 44 32.25 5.37 16.96
CA HIS A 44 32.34 6.50 17.88
C HIS A 44 31.56 6.30 19.18
N CYS A 45 30.39 5.65 19.09
CA CYS A 45 29.59 5.30 20.26
C CYS A 45 30.20 4.14 21.07
N SER A 46 31.23 3.47 20.54
CA SER A 46 31.98 2.44 21.27
C SER A 46 32.92 3.02 22.33
N GLN A 47 33.12 4.35 22.38
CA GLN A 47 33.92 5.01 23.42
C GLN A 47 33.03 5.58 24.54
N PRO A 48 33.23 5.19 25.81
CA PRO A 48 32.39 5.63 26.92
C PRO A 48 32.62 7.11 27.24
N GLY A 49 31.53 7.88 27.35
CA GLY A 49 31.54 9.30 27.71
C GLY A 49 31.60 10.28 26.54
N VAL A 50 31.52 9.79 25.29
CA VAL A 50 31.62 10.62 24.09
C VAL A 50 30.23 11.06 23.62
N VAL A 51 30.09 12.37 23.33
CA VAL A 51 28.87 12.95 22.75
C VAL A 51 28.60 12.31 21.39
N PRO A 52 27.34 11.94 21.05
CA PRO A 52 27.01 11.39 19.73
C PRO A 52 27.51 12.32 18.62
N ILE A 53 28.17 11.77 17.59
CA ILE A 53 28.66 12.57 16.46
C ILE A 53 27.49 13.35 15.86
N THR A 54 27.69 14.66 15.66
CA THR A 54 26.71 15.51 14.98
C THR A 54 26.61 15.18 13.49
N LEU A 55 25.44 15.42 12.87
CA LEU A 55 25.21 15.09 11.46
C LEU A 55 26.24 15.74 10.51
N GLU A 56 26.71 16.93 10.85
CA GLU A 56 27.73 17.67 10.09
C GLU A 56 29.09 16.94 10.14
N GLU A 57 29.51 16.48 11.32
CA GLU A 57 30.76 15.75 11.52
C GLU A 57 30.73 14.36 10.88
N LEU A 58 29.59 13.66 10.92
CA LEU A 58 29.40 12.39 10.21
C LEU A 58 29.57 12.59 8.69
N SER A 59 28.97 13.64 8.15
CA SER A 59 29.03 13.96 6.71
C SER A 59 30.47 14.22 6.24
N VAL A 60 31.26 14.97 7.01
CA VAL A 60 32.68 15.25 6.71
C VAL A 60 33.53 13.98 6.76
N LYS A 61 33.26 13.10 7.72
CA LYS A 61 33.98 11.82 7.86
C LYS A 61 33.66 10.83 6.74
N VAL A 62 32.40 10.77 6.30
CA VAL A 62 31.92 9.85 5.25
C VAL A 62 32.35 10.30 3.87
N LEU A 63 32.17 11.59 3.56
CA LEU A 63 32.45 12.14 2.22
C LEU A 63 33.94 12.42 1.98
N LYS A 64 34.78 12.22 3.02
CA LYS A 64 36.17 12.66 3.13
C LYS A 64 36.32 14.18 3.03
N PRO A 65 37.30 14.80 3.71
CA PRO A 65 37.64 16.19 3.48
C PRO A 65 38.02 16.40 2.00
N ARG A 66 37.17 17.12 1.26
CA ARG A 66 37.44 17.48 -0.13
C ARG A 66 38.57 18.49 -0.14
N SER A 67 39.80 18.06 -0.43
CA SER A 67 40.95 18.95 -0.61
C SER A 67 40.62 19.95 -1.72
N GLY A 68 40.48 21.23 -1.36
CA GLY A 68 40.10 22.28 -2.31
C GLY A 68 39.38 23.49 -1.70
N TYR A 69 38.83 23.39 -0.49
CA TYR A 69 38.27 24.53 0.23
C TYR A 69 39.25 25.12 1.25
N VAL A 70 40.40 25.61 0.77
CA VAL A 70 41.11 26.66 1.49
C VAL A 70 40.48 27.99 1.09
N LYS A 71 39.81 28.62 2.05
CA LYS A 71 39.10 29.89 1.93
C LYS A 71 40.03 30.98 1.38
N GLY A 72 39.96 31.23 0.08
CA GLY A 72 40.35 32.50 -0.51
C GLY A 72 39.35 33.56 -0.10
N LEU A 73 39.70 34.35 0.91
CA LEU A 73 39.01 35.58 1.28
C LEU A 73 39.10 36.58 0.11
N ARG A 74 38.24 36.43 -0.90
CA ARG A 74 38.01 37.48 -1.90
C ARG A 74 36.56 37.90 -1.80
N LEU A 75 36.34 38.92 -0.97
CA LEU A 75 35.17 39.78 -0.99
C LEU A 75 35.03 40.41 -2.38
N ARG A 76 34.48 39.67 -3.34
CA ARG A 76 33.98 40.27 -4.57
C ARG A 76 32.47 40.33 -4.46
N ARG A 77 31.99 41.43 -3.87
CA ARG A 77 30.58 41.81 -3.89
C ARG A 77 30.17 42.04 -5.34
N SER A 78 29.69 40.99 -6.00
CA SER A 78 29.06 41.08 -7.31
C SER A 78 27.60 40.67 -7.11
N PHE A 79 26.76 41.63 -6.74
CA PHE A 79 25.32 41.45 -6.85
C PHE A 79 24.99 41.54 -8.34
N SER A 80 24.88 40.39 -9.00
CA SER A 80 24.09 40.29 -10.22
C SER A 80 22.88 39.46 -9.85
N VAL A 81 21.83 40.14 -9.39
CA VAL A 81 20.52 39.53 -9.23
C VAL A 81 19.98 39.28 -10.63
N ARG A 82 20.30 38.11 -11.19
CA ARG A 82 19.45 37.50 -12.22
C ARG A 82 18.31 36.82 -11.47
N THR A 83 17.20 37.52 -11.30
CA THR A 83 15.90 36.88 -11.05
C THR A 83 15.47 36.18 -12.32
N THR A 84 15.79 34.89 -12.42
CA THR A 84 15.04 33.95 -13.26
C THR A 84 14.37 32.94 -12.33
N SER A 85 13.37 33.38 -11.58
CA SER A 85 12.42 32.47 -10.94
C SER A 85 11.29 32.20 -11.92
N ALA A 86 11.56 31.37 -12.93
CA ALA A 86 10.50 30.60 -13.56
C ALA A 86 10.45 29.26 -12.82
N SER A 87 9.82 29.27 -11.65
CA SER A 87 9.55 28.07 -10.88
C SER A 87 8.51 27.24 -11.63
N THR A 88 8.97 26.27 -12.40
CA THR A 88 8.10 25.23 -12.99
C THR A 88 7.57 24.26 -11.92
N ASP A 89 8.14 24.32 -10.72
CA ASP A 89 7.79 23.49 -9.56
C ASP A 89 6.40 23.82 -8.98
N SER A 90 6.01 25.10 -8.99
CA SER A 90 4.72 25.53 -8.42
C SER A 90 3.49 25.04 -9.20
N ASP A 91 3.60 24.94 -10.53
CA ASP A 91 2.47 24.52 -11.37
C ASP A 91 2.21 23.02 -11.29
N TYR A 92 3.27 22.22 -11.10
CA TYR A 92 3.14 20.78 -10.90
C TYR A 92 2.51 20.46 -9.54
N VAL A 93 2.99 21.10 -8.46
CA VAL A 93 2.41 20.95 -7.12
C VAL A 93 0.91 21.33 -7.12
N ARG A 94 0.55 22.45 -7.73
CA ARG A 94 -0.86 22.88 -7.85
C ARG A 94 -1.75 21.86 -8.57
N ARG A 95 -1.24 21.21 -9.63
CA ARG A 95 -1.99 20.15 -10.35
C ARG A 95 -2.20 18.92 -9.47
N LEU A 96 -1.15 18.48 -8.77
CA LEU A 96 -1.26 17.35 -7.83
C LEU A 96 -2.25 17.64 -6.70
N GLU A 97 -2.25 18.85 -6.16
CA GLU A 97 -3.20 19.26 -5.12
C GLU A 97 -4.66 19.17 -5.60
N MET A 98 -4.94 19.65 -6.83
CA MET A 98 -6.28 19.51 -7.43
C MET A 98 -6.66 18.04 -7.65
N GLU A 99 -5.75 17.21 -8.14
CA GLU A 99 -6.01 15.79 -8.39
C GLU A 99 -6.26 15.02 -7.08
N ILE A 100 -5.50 15.31 -6.02
CA ILE A 100 -5.73 14.76 -4.68
C ILE A 100 -7.10 15.18 -4.14
N GLN A 101 -7.48 16.44 -4.34
CA GLN A 101 -8.77 16.96 -3.89
C GLN A 101 -9.93 16.30 -4.64
N GLU A 102 -9.82 16.15 -5.97
CA GLU A 102 -10.82 15.46 -6.78
C GLU A 102 -10.96 13.98 -6.37
N GLN A 103 -9.84 13.29 -6.16
CA GLN A 103 -9.85 11.91 -5.67
C GLN A 103 -10.51 11.80 -4.30
N LYS A 104 -10.28 12.76 -3.40
CA LYS A 104 -10.90 12.80 -2.08
C LYS A 104 -12.43 12.93 -2.17
N GLU A 105 -12.93 13.79 -3.05
CA GLU A 105 -14.37 13.94 -3.30
C GLU A 105 -14.98 12.66 -3.89
N LYS A 106 -14.31 12.04 -4.86
CA LYS A 106 -14.74 10.74 -5.42
C LYS A 106 -14.82 9.65 -4.35
N ILE A 107 -13.80 9.54 -3.50
CA ILE A 107 -13.78 8.57 -2.39
C ILE A 107 -14.92 8.85 -1.40
N GLN A 108 -15.19 10.12 -1.11
CA GLN A 108 -16.28 10.49 -0.21
C GLN A 108 -17.64 10.13 -0.80
N SER A 109 -17.89 10.45 -2.08
CA SER A 109 -19.13 10.10 -2.76
C SER A 109 -19.34 8.58 -2.80
N GLN A 110 -18.30 7.82 -3.13
CA GLN A 110 -18.37 6.34 -3.14
C GLN A 110 -18.66 5.79 -1.74
N LYS A 111 -18.08 6.38 -0.69
CA LYS A 111 -18.35 5.98 0.69
C LYS A 111 -19.83 6.18 1.05
N GLU A 112 -20.43 7.30 0.66
CA GLU A 112 -21.84 7.59 0.90
C GLU A 112 -22.75 6.61 0.14
N GLU A 113 -22.41 6.29 -1.11
CA GLU A 113 -23.15 5.32 -1.92
C GLU A 113 -23.11 3.91 -1.30
N ILE A 114 -21.92 3.42 -0.92
CA ILE A 114 -21.77 2.13 -0.24
C ILE A 114 -22.57 2.11 1.07
N GLN A 115 -22.61 3.23 1.80
CA GLN A 115 -23.38 3.33 3.04
C GLN A 115 -24.90 3.27 2.78
N ALA A 116 -25.39 3.88 1.70
CA ALA A 116 -26.78 3.80 1.29
C ALA A 116 -27.15 2.36 0.88
N GLN A 117 -26.34 1.73 0.02
CA GLN A 117 -26.54 0.33 -0.40
C GLN A 117 -26.54 -0.64 0.80
N LYS A 118 -25.67 -0.41 1.79
CA LYS A 118 -25.65 -1.21 3.02
C LYS A 118 -26.96 -1.14 3.79
N LYS A 119 -27.58 0.04 3.89
CA LYS A 119 -28.88 0.22 4.56
C LYS A 119 -30.00 -0.48 3.78
N GLU A 120 -29.95 -0.43 2.47
CA GLU A 120 -30.93 -1.11 1.61
C GLU A 120 -30.88 -2.63 1.76
N ILE A 121 -29.68 -3.23 1.68
CA ILE A 121 -29.47 -4.67 1.92
C ILE A 121 -29.95 -5.06 3.32
N GLN A 122 -29.71 -4.22 4.33
CA GLN A 122 -30.18 -4.49 5.68
C GLN A 122 -31.72 -4.49 5.78
N ALA A 123 -32.40 -3.60 5.07
CA ALA A 123 -33.86 -3.57 5.01
C ALA A 123 -34.41 -4.82 4.29
N GLN A 124 -33.83 -5.19 3.15
CA GLN A 124 -34.21 -6.39 2.40
C GLN A 124 -34.03 -7.67 3.24
N ASN A 125 -32.91 -7.81 3.94
CA ASN A 125 -32.67 -8.96 4.83
C ASN A 125 -33.71 -9.07 5.95
N LYS A 126 -34.21 -7.94 6.47
CA LYS A 126 -35.29 -7.93 7.47
C LYS A 126 -36.60 -8.44 6.88
N GLU A 127 -36.92 -8.10 5.64
CA GLU A 127 -38.11 -8.59 4.95
C GLU A 127 -38.02 -10.08 4.63
N ILE A 128 -36.87 -10.56 4.14
CA ILE A 128 -36.60 -11.99 3.94
C ILE A 128 -36.80 -12.76 5.25
N GLY A 129 -36.30 -12.23 6.37
CA GLY A 129 -36.50 -12.84 7.69
C GLY A 129 -37.98 -13.00 8.06
N LYS A 130 -38.84 -12.02 7.75
CA LYS A 130 -40.29 -12.12 7.97
C LYS A 130 -40.94 -13.15 7.06
N MET A 131 -40.57 -13.15 5.78
CA MET A 131 -41.09 -14.12 4.81
C MET A 131 -40.74 -15.55 5.22
N ASN A 132 -39.50 -15.80 5.64
CA ASN A 132 -39.07 -17.11 6.12
C ASN A 132 -39.89 -17.55 7.34
N GLY A 133 -40.12 -16.67 8.32
CA GLY A 133 -40.99 -17.00 9.45
C GLY A 133 -42.41 -17.38 9.03
N SER A 134 -43.00 -16.66 8.07
CA SER A 134 -44.33 -17.01 7.53
C SER A 134 -44.35 -18.31 6.74
N ILE A 135 -43.24 -18.67 6.07
CA ILE A 135 -43.11 -19.95 5.37
C ILE A 135 -43.06 -21.09 6.38
N ASP A 136 -42.33 -20.93 7.48
CA ASP A 136 -42.27 -21.92 8.57
C ASP A 136 -43.66 -22.14 9.19
N GLU A 137 -44.38 -21.06 9.50
CA GLU A 137 -45.77 -21.15 10.00
C GLU A 137 -46.69 -21.87 8.99
N ASN A 138 -46.61 -21.53 7.71
CA ASN A 138 -47.37 -22.19 6.66
C ASN A 138 -47.02 -23.67 6.54
N PHE A 139 -45.74 -24.04 6.71
CA PHE A 139 -45.29 -25.42 6.70
C PHE A 139 -45.88 -26.22 7.86
N GLU A 140 -45.90 -25.65 9.06
CA GLU A 140 -46.51 -26.27 10.24
C GLU A 140 -48.02 -26.46 10.07
N ILE A 141 -48.72 -25.43 9.58
CA ILE A 141 -50.16 -25.51 9.28
C ILE A 141 -50.43 -26.61 8.24
N THR A 142 -49.64 -26.64 7.17
CA THR A 142 -49.79 -27.66 6.11
C THR A 142 -49.55 -29.07 6.65
N SER A 143 -48.54 -29.25 7.52
CA SER A 143 -48.28 -30.53 8.19
C SER A 143 -49.44 -30.96 9.09
N SER A 144 -50.01 -30.04 9.87
CA SER A 144 -51.19 -30.29 10.70
C SER A 144 -52.40 -30.73 9.86
N ILE A 145 -52.66 -30.06 8.73
CA ILE A 145 -53.77 -30.40 7.82
C ILE A 145 -53.57 -31.80 7.22
N MET A 146 -52.35 -32.12 6.76
CA MET A 146 -52.03 -33.43 6.19
C MET A 146 -52.27 -34.56 7.20
N GLU A 147 -51.81 -34.39 8.44
CA GLU A 147 -52.04 -35.37 9.50
C GLU A 147 -53.53 -35.54 9.83
N PHE A 148 -54.31 -34.46 9.83
CA PHE A 148 -55.75 -34.54 9.99
C PHE A 148 -56.41 -35.36 8.87
N LEU A 149 -56.11 -35.07 7.60
CA LEU A 149 -56.69 -35.78 6.45
C LEU A 149 -56.29 -37.26 6.43
N LYS A 150 -55.05 -37.57 6.82
CA LYS A 150 -54.56 -38.95 6.96
C LYS A 150 -55.37 -39.72 8.01
N LYS A 151 -55.71 -39.10 9.15
CA LYS A 151 -56.62 -39.69 10.16
C LYS A 151 -58.04 -39.90 9.62
N GLN A 152 -58.51 -39.06 8.69
CA GLN A 152 -59.81 -39.24 8.00
C GLN A 152 -59.76 -40.31 6.89
N GLY A 153 -58.61 -40.97 6.65
CA GLY A 153 -58.47 -42.03 5.66
C GLY A 153 -58.15 -41.56 4.24
N PHE A 154 -57.81 -40.28 4.05
CA PHE A 154 -57.38 -39.75 2.75
C PHE A 154 -56.00 -40.32 2.35
N LYS A 155 -55.88 -40.86 1.12
CA LYS A 155 -54.65 -41.50 0.59
C LYS A 155 -54.05 -40.78 -0.64
N GLY A 156 -54.53 -39.58 -0.97
CA GLY A 156 -54.07 -38.83 -2.15
C GLY A 156 -52.62 -38.35 -2.04
N GLN A 157 -51.89 -38.37 -3.16
CA GLN A 157 -50.52 -37.86 -3.28
C GLN A 157 -50.55 -36.43 -3.83
N PHE A 158 -50.10 -35.45 -3.05
CA PHE A 158 -49.99 -34.07 -3.53
C PHE A 158 -48.77 -33.96 -4.45
N ARG A 159 -49.00 -33.79 -5.77
CA ARG A 159 -47.94 -33.45 -6.71
C ARG A 159 -47.65 -31.96 -6.57
N GLY A 160 -46.48 -31.61 -6.04
CA GLY A 160 -45.99 -30.24 -6.04
C GLY A 160 -45.84 -29.78 -7.49
N GLY A 161 -46.65 -28.79 -7.89
CA GLY A 161 -46.47 -28.12 -9.17
C GLY A 161 -45.14 -27.38 -9.14
N GLY A 162 -44.14 -27.88 -9.87
CA GLY A 162 -42.90 -27.17 -10.08
C GLY A 162 -43.17 -25.87 -10.83
N ILE A 163 -42.59 -24.78 -10.35
CA ILE A 163 -42.57 -23.50 -11.06
C ILE A 163 -41.61 -23.68 -12.25
N PRO A 164 -42.01 -23.38 -13.50
CA PRO A 164 -41.19 -23.56 -14.70
C PRO A 164 -39.95 -22.66 -14.74
#